data_AF-A0A382PMP3-F1
#
_entry.id   AF-A0A382PMP3-F1
#
_cell.length_a   1.000
_cell.length_b   1.000
_cell.length_c   1.000
_cell.angle_alpha   90.00
_cell.angle_beta   90.00
_cell.angle_gamma   90.00
#
_symmetry.space_group_name_H-M   'P 1'
#
loop_
_entity.id
_entity.type
_entity.pdbx_description
1 polymer ?
#
loop_
_entity_poly.entity_id
_entity_poly.type
_entity_poly.pdbx_seq_one_letter_code
_entity_poly.pdbx_strand_id
1 'polypeptide(L)' 'EFRLDKSALIHAPIGKASFDEDQLMENLTTLVDTILRGRPSGVKGQFLRSAFLTSTMGPSVPIDIAGIMSLRVE' A
#
# COMPACT_ATOMS: atom_id res chain seq x y z
N GLU A 1 -2.36 -7.28 9.77
CA GLU A 1 -0.91 -7.31 10.08
C GLU A 1 -0.12 -7.40 8.79
N PHE A 2 0.97 -6.64 8.66
CA PHE A 2 1.86 -6.71 7.51
C PHE A 2 3.27 -7.06 7.99
N ARG A 3 3.92 -8.02 7.33
CA ARG A 3 5.28 -8.46 7.65
C ARG A 3 6.14 -8.31 6.41
N LEU A 4 7.39 -7.90 6.63
CA LEU A 4 8.42 -7.91 5.59
C LEU A 4 8.79 -9.35 5.26
N ASP A 5 8.69 -9.69 3.98
CA ASP A 5 9.22 -10.96 3.47
C ASP A 5 10.74 -10.86 3.21
N LYS A 6 11.41 -12.01 3.02
CA LYS A 6 12.85 -12.09 2.72
C LYS A 6 13.24 -11.32 1.46
N SER A 7 12.30 -11.18 0.52
CA SER A 7 12.45 -10.39 -0.71
C SER A 7 12.27 -8.88 -0.52
N ALA A 8 12.17 -8.42 0.73
CA ALA A 8 11.91 -7.02 1.11
C ALA A 8 10.60 -6.45 0.55
N LEU A 9 9.62 -7.32 0.30
CA LEU A 9 8.26 -6.96 -0.13
C LEU A 9 7.30 -7.05 1.07
N ILE A 10 6.31 -6.16 1.07
CA ILE A 10 5.21 -6.16 2.03
C ILE A 10 3.95 -6.55 1.26
N HIS A 11 3.26 -7.59 1.72
CA HIS A 11 1.96 -8.00 1.22
C HIS A 11 0.92 -7.80 2.32
N ALA A 12 -0.20 -7.18 1.97
CA ALA A 12 -1.30 -6.96 2.90
C ALA A 12 -2.63 -6.96 2.15
N PRO A 13 -3.66 -7.66 2.65
CA PRO A 13 -5.00 -7.58 2.09
C PRO A 13 -5.64 -6.24 2.49
N ILE A 14 -6.15 -5.49 1.50
CA ILE A 14 -6.85 -4.21 1.73
C ILE A 14 -8.37 -4.35 1.82
N GLY A 15 -8.92 -5.52 1.45
CA GLY A 15 -10.37 -5.74 1.43
C GLY A 15 -10.78 -6.89 0.51
N LYS A 16 -12.08 -6.98 0.22
CA LYS A 16 -12.66 -7.90 -0.77
C LYS A 16 -13.19 -7.10 -1.96
N ALA A 17 -13.36 -7.77 -3.10
CA ALA A 17 -13.96 -7.16 -4.29
C ALA A 17 -15.43 -6.75 -4.10
N SER A 18 -16.07 -7.14 -3.00
CA SER A 18 -17.44 -6.78 -2.65
C SER A 18 -17.54 -5.52 -1.76
N PHE A 19 -16.43 -4.84 -1.49
CA PHE A 19 -16.41 -3.60 -0.71
C PHE A 19 -16.68 -2.42 -1.62
N ASP A 20 -17.22 -1.35 -1.04
CA ASP A 20 -17.42 -0.11 -1.76
C ASP A 20 -16.09 0.55 -2.12
N GLU A 21 -16.07 1.32 -3.19
CA GLU A 21 -14.87 1.97 -3.71
C GLU A 21 -14.24 2.90 -2.66
N ASP A 22 -15.07 3.66 -1.94
CA ASP A 22 -14.61 4.59 -0.90
C ASP A 22 -13.91 3.85 0.25
N GLN A 23 -14.45 2.71 0.68
CA GLN A 23 -13.87 1.89 1.74
C GLN A 23 -12.52 1.29 1.31
N LEU A 24 -12.40 0.87 0.05
CA LEU A 24 -11.15 0.34 -0.50
C LEU A 24 -10.08 1.43 -0.58
N MET A 25 -10.47 2.65 -0.96
CA MET A 25 -9.57 3.79 -1.01
C MET A 25 -9.08 4.19 0.38
N GLU A 26 -9.97 4.24 1.38
CA GLU A 26 -9.63 4.54 2.77
C GLU A 26 -8.70 3.49 3.40
N ASN A 27 -8.94 2.21 3.14
CA ASN A 27 -8.07 1.14 3.63
C ASN A 27 -6.67 1.23 3.02
N LEU A 28 -6.59 1.56 1.72
CA LEU A 28 -5.32 1.68 1.01
C LEU A 28 -4.49 2.87 1.52
N THR A 29 -5.11 4.03 1.72
CA THR A 29 -4.41 5.21 2.26
C THR A 29 -3.93 4.98 3.68
N THR A 30 -4.78 4.37 4.53
CA THR A 30 -4.42 4.03 5.91
C THR A 30 -3.25 3.05 5.98
N LEU A 31 -3.23 2.06 5.08
CA LEU A 31 -2.12 1.10 4.99
C LEU A 31 -0.80 1.80 4.62
N VAL A 32 -0.84 2.67 3.61
CA VAL A 32 0.35 3.40 3.14
C VAL A 32 0.85 4.36 4.22
N ASP A 33 -0.03 5.09 4.91
CA ASP A 33 0.35 5.97 6.01
C ASP A 33 1.01 5.20 7.16
N THR A 34 0.44 4.05 7.53
CA THR A 34 1.02 3.18 8.57
C THR A 34 2.41 2.68 8.19
N ILE A 35 2.61 2.30 6.91
CA ILE A 35 3.93 1.89 6.40
C ILE A 35 4.92 3.06 6.44
N LEU A 36 4.52 4.26 6.02
CA LEU A 36 5.36 5.45 6.05
C LEU A 36 5.76 5.84 7.48
N ARG A 37 4.85 5.74 8.45
CA ARG A 37 5.15 5.94 9.88
C ARG A 37 6.14 4.90 10.41
N GLY A 38 6.12 3.68 9.87
CA GLY A 38 7.08 2.62 10.15
C GLY A 38 8.47 2.82 9.55
N ARG A 39 8.72 3.91 8.81
CA ARG A 39 10.02 4.19 8.19
C ARG A 39 11.12 4.36 9.25
N PRO A 40 12.20 3.54 9.22
CA PRO A 40 13.35 3.75 10.09
C PRO A 40 14.10 5.03 9.72
N SER A 41 14.54 5.79 10.74
CA SER A 41 15.26 7.06 10.58
C SER A 41 16.58 6.95 9.80
N GLY A 42 17.16 5.75 9.70
CA GLY A 42 18.40 5.49 8.95
C GLY A 42 18.22 5.35 7.43
N VAL A 43 16.99 5.26 6.90
CA VAL A 43 16.78 5.03 5.46
C VAL A 43 16.89 6.33 4.67
N LYS A 44 17.96 6.45 3.87
CA LYS A 44 18.15 7.55 2.91
C LYS A 44 17.51 7.18 1.56
N GLY A 45 16.79 8.13 0.95
CA GLY A 45 16.15 7.95 -0.36
C GLY A 45 14.65 7.63 -0.31
N GLN A 46 14.13 7.10 -1.42
CA GLN A 46 12.72 6.67 -1.56
C GLN A 46 12.48 5.42 -0.72
N PHE A 47 11.50 5.49 0.18
CA PHE A 47 11.15 4.38 1.07
C PHE A 47 10.27 3.32 0.35
N LEU A 48 9.36 3.78 -0.50
CA LEU A 48 8.54 2.93 -1.37
C LEU A 48 9.05 3.05 -2.80
N ARG A 49 9.39 1.92 -3.43
CA ARG A 49 9.94 1.89 -4.80
C ARG A 49 8.88 1.58 -5.85
N SER A 50 7.99 0.63 -5.57
CA SER A 50 6.89 0.25 -6.44
C SER A 50 5.72 -0.28 -5.60
N ALA A 51 4.51 -0.07 -6.10
CA ALA A 51 3.27 -0.58 -5.52
C ALA A 51 2.43 -1.22 -6.61
N PHE A 52 1.82 -2.36 -6.29
CA PHE A 52 0.99 -3.12 -7.22
C PHE A 52 -0.27 -3.57 -6.50
N LEU A 53 -1.41 -3.44 -7.17
CA LEU A 53 -2.67 -4.01 -6.72
C LEU A 53 -2.97 -5.25 -7.52
N THR A 54 -3.38 -6.33 -6.85
CA THR A 54 -3.81 -7.55 -7.50
C THR A 54 -4.95 -8.17 -6.73
N SER A 55 -5.86 -8.83 -7.45
CA SER A 55 -6.81 -9.76 -6.84
C SER A 55 -6.18 -11.16 -6.75
N THR A 56 -6.80 -12.07 -6.00
CA THR A 56 -6.25 -13.41 -5.74
C THR A 56 -5.94 -14.19 -7.03
N MET A 57 -6.74 -14.02 -8.08
CA MET A 57 -6.62 -14.74 -9.35
C MET A 57 -6.53 -13.80 -10.56
N GLY A 58 -6.40 -12.49 -10.34
CA GLY A 58 -6.39 -11.49 -11.41
C GLY A 58 -4.99 -11.02 -11.78
N PRO A 59 -4.88 -10.26 -12.87
CA PRO A 59 -3.63 -9.60 -13.22
C PRO A 59 -3.29 -8.50 -12.20
N SER A 60 -1.99 -8.25 -12.01
CA SER A 60 -1.52 -7.13 -11.19
C SER A 60 -1.52 -5.83 -11.99
N VAL A 61 -1.95 -4.74 -11.36
CA VAL A 61 -1.92 -3.38 -11.92
C VAL A 61 -0.92 -2.53 -11.13
N PRO A 62 0.07 -1.91 -11.77
CA PRO A 62 0.97 -0.97 -11.10
C PRO A 62 0.20 0.28 -10.69
N ILE A 63 0.43 0.75 -9.47
CA ILE A 63 -0.16 2.00 -8.99
C ILE A 63 0.94 3.03 -8.80
N ASP A 64 0.62 4.29 -9.10
CA ASP A 64 1.50 5.40 -8.81
C ASP A 64 1.49 5.73 -7.31
N ILE A 65 2.68 5.65 -6.72
CA ILE A 65 2.92 5.93 -5.31
C ILE A 65 2.76 7.42 -5.03
N ALA A 66 3.17 8.29 -5.97
CA ALA A 66 3.08 9.74 -5.78
C ALA A 66 1.62 10.20 -5.69
N GLY A 67 0.76 9.66 -6.56
CA GLY A 67 -0.69 9.87 -6.49
C GLY A 67 -1.31 9.42 -5.17
N ILE A 68 -0.97 8.21 -4.68
CA ILE A 68 -1.51 7.70 -3.41
C ILE A 68 -1.07 8.54 -2.20
N MET A 69 0.18 9.00 -2.17
CA MET A 69 0.68 9.82 -1.05
C MET A 69 0.01 11.20 -0.95
N SER A 70 -0.60 11.67 -2.06
CA SER A 70 -1.34 12.94 -2.08
C SER A 70 -2.77 12.82 -1.58
N LEU A 71 -3.34 11.61 -1.56
CA LEU A 71 -4.67 11.32 -1.05
C LEU A 71 -4.60 11.23 0.47
N ARG A 72 -4.85 12.36 1.14
CA ARG A 72 -5.11 12.41 2.58
C ARG A 72 -6.60 12.20 2.79
N VAL A 73 -6.95 11.16 3.52
CA VAL A 73 -8.29 11.02 4.11
C VAL A 73 -8.33 11.97 5.30
N GLU A 74 -9.21 12.96 5.24
CA GLU A 74 -9.64 13.74 6.42
C GLU A 74 -10.61 12.92 7.28
#